data_AF-A0A1H9PFT3-F1
#
_entry.id   AF-A0A1H9PFT3-F1
#
_cell.length_a   1.000
_cell.length_b   1.000
_cell.length_c   1.000
_cell.angle_alpha   90.00
_cell.angle_beta   90.00
_cell.angle_gamma   90.00
#
_symmetry.space_group_name_H-M   'P 1'
#
loop_
_entity.id
_entity.type
_entity.pdbx_description
1 polymer ?
#
loop_
_entity_poly.entity_id
_entity_poly.type
_entity_poly.pdbx_seq_one_letter_code
_entity_poly.pdbx_strand_id
1 'polypeptide(L)'
;MLSGMDPHDDENIPQRARQRFLRGMWAIVDQHGPGPTFERGEPARARLEALGADPDDLRAFARMVAYEALHSALYFLDDPGDDATGSPGWALLETSGGEPTGRLVQGLYEDLDPDR
;
A
#
# COMPACT_ATOMS: atom_id res chain seq x y z
N MET A 1 19.09 34.67 -14.57
CA MET A 1 17.81 34.53 -13.85
C MET A 1 16.72 34.73 -14.89
N LEU A 2 15.86 33.79 -15.27
CA LEU A 2 15.35 32.58 -14.63
C LEU A 2 15.50 31.38 -15.59
N SER A 3 15.99 30.26 -15.06
CA SER A 3 16.04 28.95 -15.72
C SER A 3 14.98 28.07 -15.07
N GLY A 4 14.26 27.29 -15.88
CA GLY A 4 13.62 26.05 -15.45
C GLY A 4 12.22 26.18 -14.85
N MET A 5 11.20 26.11 -15.70
CA MET A 5 10.06 25.25 -15.40
C MET A 5 9.84 24.43 -16.67
N ASP A 6 10.31 23.19 -16.64
CA ASP A 6 10.11 22.22 -17.71
C ASP A 6 8.63 21.76 -17.61
N PRO A 7 7.79 21.96 -18.65
CA PRO A 7 6.36 21.60 -18.59
C PRO A 7 6.11 20.11 -18.34
N HIS A 8 7.13 19.26 -18.44
CA HIS A 8 7.07 17.83 -18.09
C HIS A 8 7.11 17.53 -16.58
N ASP A 9 7.39 18.52 -15.72
CA ASP A 9 7.47 18.29 -14.27
C ASP A 9 6.09 18.22 -13.61
N ASP A 10 5.07 18.86 -14.21
CA ASP A 10 3.66 18.80 -13.75
C ASP A 10 2.94 17.51 -14.16
N GLU A 11 3.33 16.93 -15.31
CA GLU A 11 2.69 15.74 -15.91
C GLU A 11 2.95 14.45 -15.11
N ASN A 12 4.01 14.42 -14.29
CA ASN A 12 4.44 13.27 -13.49
C ASN A 12 4.10 13.39 -11.98
N ILE A 13 3.43 14.45 -11.55
CA ILE A 13 3.10 14.65 -10.12
C ILE A 13 2.11 13.59 -9.59
N PRO A 14 1.04 13.21 -10.31
CA PRO A 14 0.12 12.16 -9.85
C PRO A 14 0.84 10.83 -9.59
N GLN A 15 1.77 10.45 -10.47
CA GLN A 15 2.58 9.25 -10.32
C GLN A 15 3.51 9.35 -9.11
N ARG A 16 4.06 10.54 -8.81
CA ARG A 16 4.88 10.77 -7.60
C ARG A 16 4.07 10.61 -6.31
N ALA A 17 2.81 11.07 -6.29
CA ALA A 17 1.92 10.90 -5.13
C ALA A 17 1.60 9.41 -4.89
N ARG A 18 1.22 8.67 -5.94
CA ARG A 18 1.00 7.21 -5.86
C ARG A 18 2.24 6.46 -5.41
N GLN A 19 3.39 6.73 -6.03
CA GLN A 19 4.66 6.11 -5.67
C GLN A 19 5.10 6.43 -4.24
N ARG A 20 4.80 7.63 -3.73
CA ARG A 20 5.08 7.99 -2.33
C ARG A 20 4.20 7.16 -1.39
N PHE A 21 2.90 7.05 -1.69
CA PHE A 21 1.95 6.27 -0.90
C PHE A 21 2.34 4.79 -0.84
N LEU A 22 2.58 4.17 -2.01
CA LEU A 22 2.92 2.75 -2.12
C LEU A 22 4.24 2.40 -1.43
N ARG A 23 5.24 3.30 -1.50
CA ARG A 23 6.49 3.15 -0.74
C ARG A 23 6.24 3.10 0.77
N GLY A 24 5.32 3.93 1.26
CA GLY A 24 4.91 3.92 2.67
C GLY A 24 4.24 2.60 3.07
N MET A 25 3.37 2.07 2.21
CA MET A 25 2.66 0.81 2.48
C MET A 25 3.61 -0.38 2.53
N TRP A 26 4.55 -0.48 1.60
CA TRP A 26 5.59 -1.52 1.66
C TRP A 26 6.49 -1.40 2.88
N ALA A 27 6.84 -0.18 3.28
CA ALA A 27 7.58 0.02 4.53
C ALA A 27 6.80 -0.51 5.75
N ILE A 28 5.47 -0.42 5.78
CA ILE A 28 4.65 -0.99 6.87
C ILE A 28 4.68 -2.53 6.85
N VAL A 29 4.64 -3.14 5.66
CA VAL A 29 4.72 -4.60 5.48
C VAL A 29 6.11 -5.12 5.86
N ASP A 30 7.16 -4.46 5.39
CA ASP A 30 8.56 -4.89 5.57
C ASP A 30 9.09 -4.60 6.98
N GLN A 31 8.63 -3.51 7.61
CA GLN A 31 9.07 -3.10 8.95
C GLN A 31 8.14 -3.63 10.06
N HIS A 32 7.30 -4.62 9.78
CA HIS A 32 6.40 -5.20 10.78
C HIS A 32 7.22 -5.87 11.93
N GLY A 33 7.43 -5.11 13.01
CA GLY A 33 7.97 -5.51 14.30
C GLY A 33 6.86 -5.84 15.32
N PRO A 34 7.17 -6.11 16.62
CA PRO A 34 6.36 -6.95 17.50
C PRO A 34 5.09 -6.25 18.00
N GLY A 35 4.11 -6.10 17.10
CA GLY A 35 2.74 -5.84 17.48
C GLY A 35 2.06 -7.12 18.00
N PRO A 36 0.86 -7.00 18.59
CA PRO A 36 0.14 -8.14 19.16
C PRO A 36 -0.10 -9.30 18.18
N THR A 37 -0.25 -9.01 16.88
CA THR A 37 -0.42 -10.04 15.84
C THR A 37 0.86 -10.83 15.60
N PHE A 38 2.02 -10.16 15.57
CA PHE A 38 3.32 -10.80 15.42
C PHE A 38 3.62 -11.72 16.61
N GLU A 39 3.41 -11.23 17.84
CA GLU A 39 3.62 -12.01 19.06
C GLU A 39 2.75 -13.28 19.12
N ARG A 40 1.52 -13.22 18.61
CA ARG A 40 0.62 -14.38 18.52
C ARG A 40 1.01 -15.35 17.40
N GLY A 41 1.64 -14.86 16.33
CA GLY A 41 2.09 -15.64 15.19
C GLY A 41 3.37 -16.43 15.46
N GLU A 42 4.30 -15.85 16.22
CA GLU A 42 5.62 -16.45 16.51
C GLU A 42 5.55 -17.89 17.04
N PRO A 43 4.71 -18.24 18.04
CA PRO A 43 4.58 -19.62 18.49
C PRO A 43 4.04 -20.57 17.41
N ALA A 44 3.19 -20.09 16.50
CA ALA A 44 2.68 -20.90 15.39
C ALA A 44 3.77 -21.15 14.35
N ARG A 45 4.56 -20.12 13.99
CA ARG A 45 5.74 -20.26 13.13
C ARG A 45 6.71 -21.29 13.71
N ALA A 46 7.08 -21.16 14.97
CA ALA A 46 8.00 -22.08 15.65
C ALA A 46 7.50 -23.54 15.64
N ARG A 47 6.19 -23.77 15.80
CA ARG A 47 5.60 -25.11 15.69
C ARG A 47 5.67 -25.67 14.26
N LEU A 48 5.45 -24.85 13.24
CA LEU A 48 5.55 -25.27 11.84
C LEU A 48 6.99 -25.63 11.47
N GLU A 49 7.97 -24.83 11.90
CA GLU A 49 9.39 -25.12 11.70
C GLU A 49 9.81 -26.42 12.41
N ALA A 50 9.32 -26.66 13.64
CA ALA A 50 9.56 -27.91 14.36
C ALA A 50 8.95 -29.15 13.66
N LEU A 51 7.93 -28.95 12.81
CA LEU A 51 7.35 -30.00 11.96
C LEU A 51 8.08 -30.16 10.61
N GLY A 52 9.13 -29.38 10.36
CA GLY A 52 9.96 -29.45 9.16
C GLY A 52 9.53 -28.51 8.03
N ALA A 53 8.68 -27.52 8.29
CA ALA A 53 8.40 -26.47 7.31
C ALA A 53 9.68 -25.65 7.02
N ASP A 54 9.94 -25.38 5.74
CA ASP A 54 11.07 -24.55 5.33
C ASP A 54 10.80 -23.07 5.71
N PRO A 55 11.73 -22.39 6.41
CA PRO A 55 11.60 -20.97 6.72
C PRO A 55 11.37 -20.07 5.51
N ASP A 56 11.94 -20.39 4.34
CA ASP A 56 11.77 -19.62 3.12
C ASP A 56 10.37 -19.79 2.53
N ASP A 57 9.79 -21.00 2.60
CA ASP A 57 8.40 -21.24 2.22
C ASP A 57 7.43 -20.50 3.13
N LEU A 58 7.68 -20.49 4.44
CA LEU A 58 6.88 -19.74 5.41
C LEU A 58 6.94 -18.22 5.15
N ARG A 59 8.12 -17.71 4.79
CA ARG A 59 8.31 -16.31 4.39
C ARG A 59 7.55 -16.00 3.10
N ALA A 60 7.65 -16.85 2.09
CA ALA A 60 6.93 -16.69 0.82
C ALA A 60 5.42 -16.69 1.05
N PHE A 61 4.90 -17.61 1.87
CA PHE A 61 3.48 -17.67 2.23
C PHE A 61 3.03 -16.40 2.96
N ALA A 62 3.79 -15.94 3.96
CA ALA A 62 3.47 -14.70 4.69
C ALA A 62 3.47 -13.48 3.75
N ARG A 63 4.43 -13.41 2.82
CA ARG A 63 4.50 -12.35 1.81
C ARG A 63 3.31 -12.37 0.85
N MET A 64 2.89 -13.55 0.39
CA MET A 64 1.69 -13.72 -0.43
C MET A 64 0.45 -13.19 0.30
N VAL A 65 0.23 -13.59 1.55
CA VAL A 65 -0.92 -13.11 2.34
C VAL A 65 -0.87 -11.59 2.54
N ALA A 66 0.31 -11.03 2.83
CA ALA A 66 0.48 -9.59 3.00
C ALA A 66 0.20 -8.82 1.71
N TYR A 67 0.68 -9.32 0.56
CA TYR A 67 0.43 -8.74 -0.75
C TYR A 67 -1.07 -8.73 -1.07
N GLU A 68 -1.76 -9.88 -0.96
CA GLU A 68 -3.18 -10.00 -1.28
C GLU A 68 -4.06 -9.10 -0.39
N ALA A 69 -3.73 -9.02 0.90
CA ALA A 69 -4.41 -8.14 1.85
C ALA A 69 -4.19 -6.66 1.50
N LEU A 70 -2.95 -6.28 1.17
CA LEU A 70 -2.63 -4.91 0.77
C LEU A 70 -3.30 -4.55 -0.56
N HIS A 71 -3.22 -5.41 -1.57
CA HIS A 71 -3.87 -5.23 -2.85
C HIS A 71 -5.38 -5.00 -2.68
N SER A 72 -6.04 -5.85 -1.90
CA SER A 72 -7.48 -5.72 -1.62
C SER A 72 -7.82 -4.42 -0.89
N ALA A 73 -6.97 -3.98 0.05
CA ALA A 73 -7.15 -2.72 0.74
C ALA A 73 -6.98 -1.51 -0.20
N LEU A 74 -6.00 -1.54 -1.10
CA LEU A 74 -5.79 -0.49 -2.10
C LEU A 74 -6.94 -0.44 -3.11
N TYR A 75 -7.44 -1.60 -3.54
CA TYR A 75 -8.61 -1.68 -4.41
C TYR A 75 -9.82 -1.01 -3.76
N PHE A 76 -10.12 -1.36 -2.51
CA PHE A 76 -11.24 -0.76 -1.75
C PHE A 76 -11.05 0.75 -1.49
N LEU A 77 -9.80 1.20 -1.40
CA LEU A 77 -9.49 2.61 -1.20
C LEU A 77 -9.72 3.44 -2.48
N ASP A 78 -9.44 2.85 -3.64
CA ASP A 78 -9.69 3.45 -4.95
C ASP A 78 -11.16 3.37 -5.38
N ASP A 79 -11.83 2.28 -5.03
CA ASP A 79 -13.23 2.00 -5.32
C ASP A 79 -13.96 1.56 -4.04
N PRO A 80 -14.57 2.51 -3.31
CA PRO A 80 -15.33 2.22 -2.08
C PRO A 80 -16.61 1.40 -2.31
N GLY A 81 -16.97 1.13 -3.57
CA GLY A 81 -18.25 0.58 -3.98
C GLY A 81 -19.33 1.65 -4.13
N ASP A 82 -20.50 1.23 -4.61
CA ASP A 82 -21.64 2.14 -4.80
C ASP A 82 -22.04 2.81 -3.48
N ASP A 83 -22.22 4.13 -3.52
CA ASP A 83 -22.79 4.92 -2.44
C ASP A 83 -24.24 4.48 -2.20
N ALA A 84 -24.42 3.45 -1.37
CA ALA A 84 -25.74 3.06 -0.91
C ALA A 84 -26.42 4.28 -0.30
N THR A 85 -27.70 4.49 -0.63
CA THR A 85 -28.45 5.68 -0.21
C THR A 85 -28.30 5.93 1.30
N GLY A 86 -27.61 7.01 1.67
CA GLY A 86 -27.37 7.40 3.07
C GLY A 86 -25.99 7.04 3.64
N SER A 87 -25.12 6.39 2.87
CA SER A 87 -23.72 6.13 3.24
C SER A 87 -22.79 7.26 2.77
N PRO A 88 -21.73 7.59 3.53
CA PRO A 88 -20.72 8.54 3.09
C PRO A 88 -19.79 7.91 2.05
N GLY A 89 -19.63 8.56 0.91
CA GLY A 89 -18.54 8.26 -0.03
C GLY A 89 -17.21 8.83 0.45
N TRP A 90 -16.10 8.33 -0.12
CA TRP A 90 -14.78 8.90 0.09
C TRP A 90 -13.92 8.86 -1.18
N ALA A 91 -12.86 9.66 -1.17
CA ALA A 91 -11.82 9.61 -2.17
C ALA A 91 -10.49 10.05 -1.55
N LEU A 92 -9.37 9.55 -2.08
CA LEU A 92 -8.06 10.08 -1.78
C LEU A 92 -7.74 11.29 -2.67
N LEU A 93 -7.34 12.39 -2.05
CA LEU A 93 -6.95 13.62 -2.75
C LEU A 93 -5.47 13.93 -2.54
N GLU A 94 -4.81 14.35 -3.61
CA GLU A 94 -3.45 14.86 -3.56
C GLU A 94 -3.43 16.25 -2.92
N THR A 95 -2.42 16.50 -2.07
CA THR A 95 -2.15 17.82 -1.48
C THR A 95 -0.81 18.38 -1.92
N SER A 96 -0.71 19.72 -2.01
CA SER A 96 0.52 20.45 -2.29
C SER A 96 0.62 21.66 -1.37
N GLY A 97 1.73 21.79 -0.64
CA GLY A 97 1.88 22.87 0.34
C GLY A 97 0.86 22.85 1.50
N GLY A 98 0.20 21.71 1.73
CA GLY A 98 -0.86 21.55 2.74
C GLY A 98 -2.28 21.76 2.21
N GLU A 99 -2.43 22.25 0.97
CA GLU A 99 -3.74 22.49 0.35
C GLU A 99 -4.12 21.36 -0.62
N PRO A 100 -5.41 20.99 -0.72
CA PRO A 100 -5.88 20.05 -1.73
C PRO A 100 -5.64 20.60 -3.14
N THR A 101 -5.08 19.76 -4.01
CA THR A 101 -4.89 20.09 -5.43
C THR A 101 -6.15 19.90 -6.27
N GLY A 102 -7.14 19.17 -5.73
CA GLY A 102 -8.34 18.73 -6.44
C GLY A 102 -8.14 17.48 -7.30
N ARG A 103 -6.90 16.96 -7.41
CA ARG A 103 -6.62 15.71 -8.13
C ARG A 103 -6.84 14.51 -7.23
N LEU A 104 -7.48 13.47 -7.79
CA LEU A 104 -7.67 12.20 -7.12
C LEU A 104 -6.39 11.35 -7.20
N VAL A 105 -6.13 10.59 -6.15
CA VAL A 105 -5.13 9.53 -6.14
C VAL A 105 -5.89 8.22 -6.37
N GLN A 106 -5.70 7.62 -7.55
CA GLN A 106 -6.41 6.42 -7.99
C GLN A 106 -5.47 5.46 -8.75
N GLY A 107 -5.86 4.19 -8.88
CA GLY A 107 -5.05 3.16 -9.53
C GLY A 107 -3.88 2.70 -8.66
N LEU A 108 -4.00 2.82 -7.34
CA LEU A 108 -2.99 2.39 -6.36
C LEU A 108 -2.78 0.87 -6.40
N TYR A 109 -3.85 0.09 -6.56
CA TYR A 109 -3.75 -1.37 -6.65
C TYR A 109 -3.10 -1.82 -7.95
N GLU A 110 -3.29 -1.09 -9.05
CA GLU A 110 -2.68 -1.36 -10.36
C GLU A 110 -1.16 -1.11 -10.34
N ASP A 111 -0.73 -0.13 -9.55
CA ASP A 111 0.68 0.23 -9.36
C ASP A 111 1.38 -0.64 -8.29
N LEU A 112 0.66 -1.58 -7.64
CA LEU A 112 1.23 -2.48 -6.64
C LEU A 112 1.98 -3.64 -7.33
N ASP A 113 3.31 -3.62 -7.24
CA ASP A 113 4.18 -4.66 -7.81
C ASP A 113 4.42 -5.80 -6.80
N PRO A 114 4.07 -7.07 -7.12
CA PRO A 114 4.33 -8.22 -6.25
C PRO A 114 5.82 -8.54 -6.08
N ASP A 115 6.65 -8.19 -7.05
CA ASP A 115 8.07 -8.55 -7.12
C ASP A 115 9.00 -7.48 -6.50
N ARG A 116 8.43 -6.43 -5.92
CA ARG A 116 9.15 -5.30 -5.32
C ARG A 116 10.01 -5.64 -4.11
#